data_AF-A0A3D3AZ73-F1
#
_entry.id   AF-A0A3D3AZ73-F1
#
_cell.length_a   1.000
_cell.length_b   1.000
_cell.length_c   1.000
_cell.angle_alpha   90.00
_cell.angle_beta   90.00
_cell.angle_gamma   90.00
#
_symmetry.space_group_name_H-M   'P 1'
#
loop_
_entity.id
_entity.type
_entity.pdbx_description
1 polymer ?
#
loop_
_entity_poly.entity_id
_entity_poly.type
_entity_poly.pdbx_seq_one_letter_code
_entity_poly.pdbx_strand_id
1 'polypeptide(L)'
;MDVFTTAAEFLRDRRPERPVLALRPHAALRAANWFLANFPGRVLYAAKANDAPLIVEALVEAGIRSFDVASLVEIERLAPVPGAELYFMNPIKSRGAIVRAYRDFGVRSFAFDSDDELDKIVAETGGAEDLNLFLRVACPNTHSLIPLEGKFGVSSEEAPALLLRARQLACRLGITFHVGSQAVVPAAFGEALRQVGQLIVASGVLVDAIDIGGGSPSRYPHSDPPELASFMDEVAVSYTHLKLPTKRIV
;
A
#
# COMPACT_ATOMS: atom_id res chain seq x y z
N MET A 1 -28.07 -14.01 2.22
CA MET A 1 -27.87 -12.59 1.86
C MET A 1 -28.65 -12.34 0.58
N ASP A 2 -29.42 -11.26 0.52
CA ASP A 2 -30.25 -10.99 -0.65
C ASP A 2 -29.39 -10.41 -1.76
N VAL A 3 -29.52 -10.97 -2.96
CA VAL A 3 -28.77 -10.58 -4.15
C VAL A 3 -29.73 -9.95 -5.14
N PHE A 4 -29.39 -8.75 -5.61
CA PHE A 4 -30.17 -8.03 -6.61
C PHE A 4 -29.30 -7.78 -7.84
N THR A 5 -29.86 -7.95 -9.03
CA THR A 5 -29.12 -7.79 -10.29
C THR A 5 -28.87 -6.31 -10.58
N THR A 6 -29.81 -5.44 -10.19
CA THR A 6 -29.73 -3.99 -10.38
C THR A 6 -30.17 -3.22 -9.15
N ALA A 7 -29.70 -1.98 -9.02
CA ALA A 7 -30.19 -1.07 -7.99
C ALA A 7 -31.71 -0.81 -8.13
N ALA A 8 -32.23 -0.73 -9.37
CA ALA A 8 -33.65 -0.53 -9.63
C ALA A 8 -34.53 -1.69 -9.11
N GLU A 9 -34.05 -2.93 -9.26
CA GLU A 9 -34.71 -4.11 -8.70
C GLU A 9 -34.78 -4.04 -7.18
N PHE A 10 -33.63 -3.78 -6.53
CA PHE A 10 -33.54 -3.60 -5.09
C PHE A 10 -34.48 -2.49 -4.58
N LEU A 11 -34.50 -1.33 -5.23
CA LEU A 11 -35.35 -0.20 -4.81
C LEU A 11 -36.85 -0.51 -4.92
N ARG A 12 -37.26 -1.27 -5.94
CA ARG A 12 -38.67 -1.68 -6.10
C ARG A 12 -39.11 -2.69 -5.04
N ASP A 13 -38.24 -3.65 -4.74
CA ASP A 13 -38.47 -4.71 -3.77
C ASP A 13 -38.45 -4.17 -2.33
N ARG A 14 -37.35 -3.49 -1.96
CA ARG A 14 -37.07 -3.11 -0.57
C ARG A 14 -37.56 -1.73 -0.17
N ARG A 15 -37.78 -0.84 -1.14
CA ARG A 15 -38.26 0.54 -0.95
C ARG A 15 -37.62 1.21 0.28
N PRO A 16 -36.29 1.24 0.38
CA PRO A 16 -35.63 1.69 1.59
C PRO A 16 -35.90 3.18 1.81
N GLU A 17 -36.22 3.56 3.04
CA GLU A 17 -36.44 4.96 3.42
C GLU A 17 -35.14 5.75 3.62
N ARG A 18 -33.99 5.05 3.62
CA ARG A 18 -32.65 5.63 3.82
C ARG A 18 -31.70 5.13 2.74
N PRO A 19 -30.60 5.86 2.45
CA PRO A 19 -29.55 5.37 1.56
C PRO A 19 -29.03 4.00 2.01
N VAL A 20 -28.80 3.11 1.04
CA VAL A 20 -28.26 1.77 1.27
C VAL A 20 -26.96 1.61 0.49
N LEU A 21 -25.93 1.10 1.16
CA LEU A 21 -24.70 0.69 0.52
C LEU A 21 -24.86 -0.74 0.00
N ALA A 22 -24.83 -0.91 -1.32
CA ALA A 22 -24.82 -2.22 -1.96
C ALA A 22 -23.39 -2.61 -2.31
N LEU A 23 -22.91 -3.70 -1.72
CA LEU A 23 -21.56 -4.23 -1.98
C LEU A 23 -21.60 -5.27 -3.10
N ARG A 24 -20.52 -5.34 -3.87
CA ARG A 24 -20.31 -6.35 -4.93
C ARG A 24 -19.04 -7.16 -4.66
N PRO A 25 -19.06 -8.12 -3.71
CA PRO A 25 -17.88 -8.92 -3.35
C PRO A 25 -17.24 -9.63 -4.56
N HIS A 26 -18.06 -10.13 -5.49
CA HIS A 26 -17.59 -10.75 -6.73
C HIS A 26 -16.75 -9.80 -7.61
N ALA A 27 -16.96 -8.48 -7.54
CA ALA A 27 -16.14 -7.52 -8.27
C ALA A 27 -14.77 -7.35 -7.61
N ALA A 28 -14.71 -7.35 -6.28
CA ALA A 28 -13.47 -7.37 -5.52
C ALA A 28 -12.68 -8.66 -5.77
N LEU A 29 -13.35 -9.83 -5.77
CA LEU A 29 -12.75 -11.12 -6.11
C LEU A 29 -12.12 -11.12 -7.51
N ARG A 30 -12.83 -10.62 -8.54
CA ARG A 30 -12.29 -10.51 -9.90
C ARG A 30 -11.07 -9.58 -9.96
N ALA A 31 -11.13 -8.43 -9.30
CA ALA A 31 -10.01 -7.49 -9.26
C ALA A 31 -8.80 -8.13 -8.57
N ALA A 32 -9.00 -8.78 -7.42
CA ALA A 32 -7.95 -9.47 -6.67
C ALA A 32 -7.28 -10.56 -7.51
N ASN A 33 -8.05 -11.43 -8.17
CA ASN A 33 -7.52 -12.45 -9.06
C ASN A 33 -6.70 -11.85 -10.21
N TRP A 34 -7.15 -10.73 -10.76
CA TRP A 34 -6.42 -10.03 -11.82
C TRP A 34 -5.06 -9.51 -11.31
N PHE A 35 -5.03 -8.82 -10.16
CA PHE A 35 -3.78 -8.32 -9.58
C PHE A 35 -2.83 -9.45 -9.18
N LEU A 36 -3.32 -10.52 -8.57
CA LEU A 36 -2.50 -11.69 -8.20
C LEU A 36 -1.88 -12.38 -9.42
N ALA A 37 -2.56 -12.34 -10.57
CA ALA A 37 -2.06 -12.93 -11.80
C ALA A 37 -1.12 -12.01 -12.61
N ASN A 38 -1.24 -10.69 -12.48
CA ASN A 38 -0.57 -9.73 -13.39
C ASN A 38 0.43 -8.80 -12.69
N PHE A 39 0.39 -8.67 -11.36
CA PHE A 39 1.38 -7.88 -10.63
C PHE A 39 2.67 -8.69 -10.44
N PRO A 40 3.86 -8.17 -10.80
CA PRO A 40 5.12 -8.91 -10.68
C PRO A 40 5.62 -9.09 -9.23
N GLY A 41 4.86 -8.61 -8.24
CA GLY A 41 5.22 -8.59 -6.83
C GLY A 41 4.16 -9.21 -5.90
N ARG A 42 4.30 -8.95 -4.61
CA ARG A 42 3.31 -9.30 -3.59
C ARG A 42 2.19 -8.26 -3.62
N VAL A 43 0.93 -8.69 -3.70
CA VAL A 43 -0.22 -7.77 -3.67
C VAL A 43 -0.62 -7.46 -2.23
N LEU A 44 -0.63 -6.17 -1.86
CA LEU A 44 -1.21 -5.66 -0.62
C LEU A 44 -2.54 -4.96 -0.93
N TYR A 45 -3.61 -5.35 -0.23
CA TYR A 45 -4.87 -4.61 -0.30
C TYR A 45 -4.86 -3.43 0.66
N ALA A 46 -5.08 -2.22 0.15
CA ALA A 46 -5.22 -1.02 0.98
C ALA A 46 -6.59 -0.97 1.67
N ALA A 47 -6.63 -1.22 2.98
CA ALA A 47 -7.84 -1.33 3.79
C ALA A 47 -8.74 -0.08 3.70
N LYS A 48 -8.11 1.11 3.61
CA LYS A 48 -8.79 2.40 3.46
C LYS A 48 -9.76 2.48 2.27
N ALA A 49 -9.60 1.62 1.26
CA ALA A 49 -10.47 1.58 0.09
C ALA A 49 -11.86 1.04 0.46
N ASN A 50 -11.91 -0.11 1.14
CA ASN A 50 -13.13 -0.71 1.68
C ASN A 50 -12.79 -1.92 2.58
N ASP A 51 -12.87 -1.74 3.89
CA ASP A 51 -12.61 -2.79 4.89
C ASP A 51 -13.89 -3.52 5.35
N ALA A 52 -14.99 -3.42 4.59
CA ALA A 52 -16.21 -4.15 4.92
C ALA A 52 -15.97 -5.66 4.89
N PRO A 53 -16.51 -6.43 5.86
CA PRO A 53 -16.26 -7.88 5.98
C PRO A 53 -16.44 -8.66 4.68
N LEU A 54 -17.53 -8.41 3.92
CA LEU A 54 -17.80 -9.10 2.66
C LEU A 54 -16.76 -8.83 1.57
N ILE A 55 -16.13 -7.65 1.58
CA ILE A 55 -15.05 -7.33 0.66
C ILE A 55 -13.80 -8.08 1.09
N VAL A 56 -13.46 -8.00 2.38
CA VAL A 56 -12.29 -8.71 2.96
C VAL A 56 -12.39 -10.22 2.73
N GLU A 57 -13.55 -10.83 2.96
CA GLU A 57 -13.82 -12.24 2.69
C GLU A 57 -13.54 -12.60 1.23
N ALA A 58 -14.02 -11.80 0.27
CA ALA A 58 -13.76 -12.03 -1.15
C ALA A 58 -12.27 -11.87 -1.53
N LEU A 59 -11.55 -10.93 -0.91
CA LEU A 59 -10.11 -10.77 -1.12
C LEU A 59 -9.34 -11.99 -0.56
N VAL A 60 -9.74 -12.48 0.60
CA VAL A 60 -9.17 -13.68 1.23
C VAL A 60 -9.48 -14.93 0.41
N GLU A 61 -10.69 -15.04 -0.13
CA GLU A 61 -11.08 -16.11 -1.06
C GLU A 61 -10.17 -16.12 -2.30
N ALA A 62 -9.85 -14.94 -2.85
CA ALA A 62 -8.92 -14.79 -3.99
C ALA A 62 -7.48 -15.22 -3.67
N GLY A 63 -7.11 -15.26 -2.38
CA GLY A 63 -5.75 -15.57 -1.94
C GLY A 63 -4.95 -14.37 -1.42
N ILE A 64 -5.52 -13.17 -1.36
CA ILE A 64 -4.86 -12.02 -0.72
C ILE A 64 -4.78 -12.27 0.78
N ARG A 65 -3.58 -12.12 1.33
CA ARG A 65 -3.31 -12.22 2.78
C ARG A 65 -2.60 -10.99 3.34
N SER A 66 -2.04 -10.14 2.50
CA SER A 66 -1.30 -8.96 2.93
C SER A 66 -2.17 -7.72 2.78
N PHE A 67 -2.18 -6.86 3.81
CA PHE A 67 -3.02 -5.67 3.87
C PHE A 67 -2.18 -4.45 4.25
N ASP A 68 -2.30 -3.38 3.46
CA ASP A 68 -1.84 -2.04 3.82
C ASP A 68 -2.91 -1.39 4.71
N VAL A 69 -2.51 -1.03 5.93
CA VAL A 69 -3.35 -0.40 6.94
C VAL A 69 -2.74 0.94 7.36
N ALA A 70 -3.60 1.94 7.56
CA ALA A 70 -3.22 3.31 7.87
C ALA A 70 -3.62 3.75 9.29
N SER A 71 -4.35 2.90 10.02
CA SER A 71 -4.86 3.21 11.35
C SER A 71 -4.97 1.99 12.26
N LEU A 72 -5.02 2.22 13.57
CA LEU A 72 -5.27 1.16 14.55
C LEU A 72 -6.65 0.51 14.37
N VAL A 73 -7.65 1.26 13.91
CA VAL A 73 -9.01 0.75 13.67
C VAL A 73 -9.01 -0.28 12.54
N GLU A 74 -8.28 -0.02 11.45
CA GLU A 74 -8.13 -1.00 10.35
C GLU A 74 -7.36 -2.23 10.82
N ILE A 75 -6.32 -2.06 11.65
CA ILE A 75 -5.59 -3.18 12.27
C ILE A 75 -6.52 -4.04 13.12
N GLU A 76 -7.31 -3.42 14.01
CA GLU A 76 -8.26 -4.12 14.89
C GLU A 76 -9.32 -4.90 14.09
N ARG A 77 -9.73 -4.38 12.93
CA ARG A 77 -10.69 -5.04 12.03
C ARG A 77 -10.10 -6.22 11.26
N LEU A 78 -8.84 -6.10 10.83
CA LEU A 78 -8.20 -7.08 9.93
C LEU A 78 -7.34 -8.10 10.66
N ALA A 79 -6.86 -7.82 11.87
CA ALA A 79 -6.06 -8.76 12.66
C ALA A 79 -6.74 -10.12 12.92
N PRO A 80 -8.08 -10.22 13.09
CA PRO A 80 -8.75 -11.50 13.23
C PRO A 80 -8.80 -12.34 11.95
N VAL A 81 -8.47 -11.77 10.78
CA VAL A 81 -8.49 -12.49 9.50
C VAL A 81 -7.38 -13.55 9.49
N PRO A 82 -7.70 -14.85 9.29
CA PRO A 82 -6.69 -15.90 9.37
C PRO A 82 -5.55 -15.73 8.37
N GLY A 83 -4.32 -15.67 8.89
CA GLY A 83 -3.11 -15.51 8.09
C GLY A 83 -2.92 -14.11 7.52
N ALA A 84 -3.62 -13.09 8.02
CA ALA A 84 -3.42 -11.71 7.60
C ALA A 84 -2.03 -11.21 8.02
N GLU A 85 -1.30 -10.66 7.05
CA GLU A 85 -0.05 -9.94 7.25
C GLU A 85 -0.33 -8.45 7.09
N LEU A 86 -0.25 -7.70 8.18
CA LEU A 86 -0.59 -6.28 8.21
C LEU A 86 0.67 -5.41 8.08
N TYR A 87 0.58 -4.40 7.23
CA TYR A 87 1.62 -3.42 6.97
C TYR A 87 1.11 -2.04 7.40
N PHE A 88 1.66 -1.48 8.48
CA PHE A 88 1.21 -0.18 9.00
C PHE A 88 1.90 0.96 8.25
N MET A 89 1.35 1.29 7.08
CA MET A 89 2.01 2.10 6.05
C MET A 89 1.71 3.60 6.12
N ASN A 90 0.86 4.05 7.04
CA ASN A 90 0.76 5.48 7.35
C ASN A 90 2.08 5.95 7.98
N PRO A 91 2.82 6.92 7.40
CA PRO A 91 4.12 7.31 7.92
C PRO A 91 4.05 8.13 9.22
N ILE A 92 2.87 8.54 9.68
CA ILE A 92 2.72 9.29 10.94
C ILE A 92 1.72 8.58 11.85
N LYS A 93 2.20 8.00 12.96
CA LYS A 93 1.37 7.21 13.90
C LYS A 93 1.38 7.79 15.30
N SER A 94 0.34 7.50 16.10
CA SER A 94 0.41 7.75 17.54
C SER A 94 1.26 6.68 18.22
N ARG A 95 1.92 7.04 19.33
CA ARG A 95 2.73 6.11 20.14
C ARG A 95 1.92 4.87 20.55
N GLY A 96 0.73 5.09 21.10
CA GLY A 96 -0.19 4.00 21.49
C GLY A 96 -0.59 3.10 20.32
N ALA A 97 -0.77 3.65 19.11
CA ALA A 97 -1.05 2.83 17.93
C ALA A 97 0.15 1.93 17.56
N ILE A 98 1.39 2.42 17.66
CA ILE A 98 2.59 1.60 17.42
C ILE A 98 2.68 0.47 18.45
N VAL A 99 2.53 0.78 19.74
CA VAL A 99 2.58 -0.21 20.83
C VAL A 99 1.56 -1.32 20.59
N ARG A 100 0.28 -0.96 20.39
CA ARG A 100 -0.81 -1.92 20.17
C ARG A 100 -0.58 -2.73 18.89
N ALA A 101 -0.22 -2.09 17.78
CA ALA A 101 0.06 -2.76 16.52
C ALA A 101 1.15 -3.82 16.66
N TYR A 102 2.27 -3.47 17.30
CA TYR A 102 3.40 -4.38 17.45
C TYR A 102 3.13 -5.51 18.46
N ARG A 103 2.66 -5.15 19.67
CA ARG A 103 2.55 -6.08 20.81
C ARG A 103 1.30 -6.93 20.77
N ASP A 104 0.16 -6.34 20.39
CA ASP A 104 -1.14 -7.02 20.52
C ASP A 104 -1.56 -7.68 19.21
N PHE A 105 -1.17 -7.08 18.07
CA PHE A 105 -1.60 -7.53 16.74
C PHE A 105 -0.46 -8.12 15.90
N GLY A 106 0.76 -8.19 16.43
CA GLY A 106 1.88 -8.84 15.74
C GLY A 106 2.38 -8.12 14.49
N VAL A 107 2.04 -6.84 14.30
CA VAL A 107 2.52 -6.05 13.15
C VAL A 107 4.04 -5.91 13.22
N ARG A 108 4.72 -6.17 12.11
CA ARG A 108 6.18 -6.03 11.97
C ARG A 108 6.61 -5.01 10.94
N SER A 109 5.73 -4.65 10.02
CA SER A 109 6.04 -3.72 8.93
C SER A 109 5.48 -2.34 9.23
N PHE A 110 6.36 -1.34 9.29
CA PHE A 110 6.02 0.06 9.58
C PHE A 110 6.65 0.98 8.55
N ALA A 111 5.84 1.89 7.98
CA ALA A 111 6.38 2.99 7.19
C ALA A 111 6.84 4.15 8.09
N PHE A 112 7.78 4.95 7.63
CA PHE A 112 8.21 6.18 8.29
C PHE A 112 8.71 7.19 7.25
N ASP A 113 8.64 8.48 7.55
CA ASP A 113 9.13 9.55 6.68
C ASP A 113 9.93 10.64 7.42
N SER A 114 10.41 10.34 8.62
CA SER A 114 11.22 11.26 9.41
C SER A 114 12.06 10.51 10.46
N ASP A 115 13.11 11.15 10.96
CA ASP A 115 13.87 10.67 12.13
C ASP A 115 12.98 10.51 13.36
N ASP A 116 12.07 11.46 13.59
CA ASP A 116 11.15 11.43 14.74
C ASP A 116 10.19 10.23 14.69
N GLU A 117 9.66 9.89 13.51
CA GLU A 117 8.83 8.70 13.37
C GLU A 117 9.66 7.42 13.55
N LEU A 118 10.86 7.36 12.98
CA LEU A 118 11.77 6.22 13.12
C LEU A 118 12.08 5.97 14.60
N ASP A 119 12.46 7.01 15.34
CA ASP A 119 12.78 6.94 16.77
C ASP A 119 11.57 6.55 17.60
N LYS A 120 10.40 7.09 17.25
CA LYS A 120 9.14 6.70 17.88
C LYS A 120 8.84 5.22 17.66
N ILE A 121 9.00 4.70 16.44
CA ILE A 121 8.79 3.27 16.18
C ILE A 121 9.73 2.43 17.04
N VAL A 122 11.03 2.71 17.01
CA VAL A 122 12.04 1.96 17.79
C VAL A 122 11.74 2.02 19.30
N ALA A 123 11.42 3.20 19.84
CA ALA A 123 11.14 3.36 21.26
C ALA A 123 9.90 2.58 21.70
N GLU A 124 8.79 2.69 20.96
CA GLU A 124 7.52 2.08 21.33
C GLU A 124 7.49 0.55 21.14
N THR A 125 8.31 0.02 20.23
CA THR A 125 8.52 -1.43 20.09
C THR A 125 9.57 -1.98 21.04
N GLY A 126 10.23 -1.13 21.85
CA GLY A 126 11.23 -1.55 22.82
C GLY A 126 12.57 -1.95 22.21
N GLY A 127 12.95 -1.34 21.08
CA GLY A 127 14.19 -1.65 20.38
C GLY A 127 14.15 -3.02 19.67
N ALA A 128 12.98 -3.42 19.20
CA ALA A 128 12.77 -4.72 18.57
C ALA A 128 13.69 -4.93 17.35
N GLU A 129 14.31 -6.11 17.27
CA GLU A 129 15.23 -6.50 16.18
C GLU A 129 14.50 -7.11 14.97
N ASP A 130 13.19 -7.33 15.06
CA ASP A 130 12.36 -7.98 14.02
C ASP A 130 11.51 -6.99 13.20
N LEU A 131 11.88 -5.71 13.21
CA LEU A 131 11.15 -4.65 12.49
C LEU A 131 11.46 -4.67 10.99
N ASN A 132 10.41 -4.64 10.17
CA ASN A 132 10.51 -4.28 8.76
C ASN A 132 10.17 -2.79 8.63
N LEU A 133 11.15 -1.98 8.23
CA LEU A 133 11.00 -0.53 8.17
C LEU A 133 10.98 -0.07 6.72
N PHE A 134 9.95 0.67 6.32
CA PHE A 134 9.78 1.18 4.97
C PHE A 134 9.91 2.70 4.96
N LEU A 135 11.01 3.22 4.38
CA LEU A 135 11.15 4.66 4.23
C LEU A 135 10.21 5.15 3.13
N ARG A 136 9.26 6.00 3.49
CA ARG A 136 8.38 6.67 2.54
C ARG A 136 9.13 7.83 1.90
N VAL A 137 9.32 7.78 0.59
CA VAL A 137 9.96 8.86 -0.18
C VAL A 137 8.90 9.68 -0.92
N ALA A 138 9.15 10.97 -1.05
CA ALA A 138 8.35 11.83 -1.92
C ALA A 138 8.61 11.43 -3.39
N CYS A 139 7.54 11.29 -4.15
CA CYS A 139 7.61 11.16 -5.61
C CYS A 139 6.94 12.35 -6.27
N PRO A 140 7.50 12.86 -7.38
CA PRO A 140 6.82 13.85 -8.19
C PRO A 140 5.52 13.24 -8.72
N ASN A 141 4.41 13.93 -8.49
CA ASN A 141 3.06 13.61 -8.92
C ASN A 141 2.73 14.36 -10.21
N THR A 142 3.64 14.36 -11.19
CA THR A 142 3.48 15.00 -12.50
C THR A 142 2.27 14.49 -13.30
N HIS A 143 1.68 13.35 -12.89
CA HIS A 143 0.67 12.63 -13.67
C HIS A 143 -0.55 12.12 -12.88
N SER A 144 -0.77 12.61 -11.65
CA SER A 144 -1.95 12.25 -10.85
C SER A 144 -3.03 13.33 -10.91
N LEU A 145 -4.31 12.91 -11.00
CA LEU A 145 -5.44 13.82 -10.87
C LEU A 145 -5.60 14.36 -9.44
N ILE A 146 -5.05 13.66 -8.44
CA ILE A 146 -5.09 14.06 -7.03
C ILE A 146 -3.66 13.97 -6.47
N PRO A 147 -2.88 15.07 -6.55
CA PRO A 147 -1.51 15.09 -6.05
C PRO A 147 -1.48 14.95 -4.53
N LEU A 148 -0.54 14.17 -4.01
CA LEU A 148 -0.25 14.01 -2.58
C LEU A 148 1.09 14.69 -2.18
N GLU A 149 1.65 15.52 -3.07
CA GLU A 149 2.91 16.24 -2.85
C GLU A 149 2.86 17.13 -1.60
N GLY A 150 3.99 17.24 -0.90
CA GLY A 150 4.16 18.12 0.26
C GLY A 150 3.51 17.65 1.56
N LYS A 151 2.76 16.53 1.55
CA LYS A 151 2.13 15.98 2.77
C LYS A 151 2.87 14.80 3.37
N PHE A 152 3.49 13.94 2.54
CA PHE A 152 4.11 12.69 2.98
C PHE A 152 5.39 12.40 2.21
N GLY A 153 6.34 11.79 2.91
CA GLY A 153 7.57 11.27 2.34
C GLY A 153 8.75 12.24 2.38
N VAL A 154 9.94 11.68 2.60
CA VAL A 154 11.18 12.44 2.65
C VAL A 154 11.61 12.93 1.28
N SER A 155 12.32 14.06 1.25
CA SER A 155 12.98 14.54 0.03
C SER A 155 14.08 13.59 -0.43
N SER A 156 14.49 13.70 -1.69
CA SER A 156 15.62 12.93 -2.22
C SER A 156 16.96 13.31 -1.57
N GLU A 157 17.04 14.49 -0.96
CA GLU A 157 18.24 14.99 -0.26
C GLU A 157 18.37 14.36 1.13
N GLU A 158 17.26 14.17 1.85
CA GLU A 158 17.24 13.61 3.20
C GLU A 158 17.22 12.07 3.22
N ALA A 159 16.62 11.45 2.21
CA ALA A 159 16.44 10.00 2.14
C ALA A 159 17.72 9.18 2.35
N PRO A 160 18.90 9.53 1.76
CA PRO A 160 20.11 8.73 1.92
C PRO A 160 20.57 8.58 3.38
N ALA A 161 20.57 9.67 4.14
CA ALA A 161 20.97 9.65 5.55
C ALA A 161 20.00 8.80 6.39
N LEU A 162 18.71 8.94 6.11
CA LEU A 162 17.67 8.23 6.85
C LEU A 162 17.64 6.73 6.53
N LEU A 163 17.90 6.34 5.27
CA LEU A 163 18.10 4.94 4.88
C LEU A 163 19.28 4.31 5.62
N LEU A 164 20.41 5.02 5.69
CA LEU A 164 21.61 4.53 6.37
C LEU A 164 21.35 4.26 7.85
N ARG A 165 20.63 5.18 8.51
CA ARG A 165 20.22 5.03 9.91
C ARG A 165 19.26 3.85 10.10
N ALA A 166 18.19 3.80 9.31
CA ALA A 166 17.18 2.75 9.40
C ALA A 166 17.75 1.35 9.12
N ARG A 167 18.79 1.23 8.28
CA ARG A 167 19.45 -0.05 8.00
C ARG A 167 19.99 -0.74 9.25
N GLN A 168 20.48 0.01 10.23
CA GLN A 168 21.02 -0.52 11.49
C GLN A 168 19.93 -1.02 12.45
N LEU A 169 18.69 -0.62 12.21
CA LEU A 169 17.54 -0.86 13.10
C LEU A 169 16.56 -1.87 12.52
N ALA A 170 16.57 -2.05 11.19
CA ALA A 170 15.62 -2.89 10.49
C ALA A 170 16.13 -4.31 10.28
N CYS A 171 15.30 -5.30 10.60
CA CYS A 171 15.42 -6.66 10.08
C CYS A 171 15.33 -6.67 8.56
N ARG A 172 14.33 -5.94 8.02
CA ARG A 172 14.19 -5.67 6.58
C ARG A 172 13.98 -4.19 6.34
N LEU A 173 14.81 -3.61 5.48
CA LEU A 173 14.68 -2.22 5.06
C LEU A 173 14.02 -2.17 3.69
N GLY A 174 12.93 -1.42 3.58
CA GLY A 174 12.25 -1.13 2.33
C GLY A 174 12.21 0.35 2.01
N ILE A 175 11.87 0.66 0.77
CA ILE A 175 11.44 2.01 0.34
C ILE A 175 9.98 1.90 -0.10
N THR A 176 9.15 2.86 0.28
CA THR A 176 7.76 2.97 -0.17
C THR A 176 7.52 4.31 -0.84
N PHE A 177 6.70 4.33 -1.89
CA PHE A 177 6.22 5.56 -2.51
C PHE A 177 4.76 5.41 -2.95
N HIS A 178 4.14 6.50 -3.45
CA HIS A 178 2.80 6.44 -4.04
C HIS A 178 2.65 7.56 -5.05
N VAL A 179 2.28 7.18 -6.27
CA VAL A 179 2.18 8.08 -7.44
C VAL A 179 0.88 8.90 -7.47
N GLY A 180 0.29 9.14 -6.30
CA GLY A 180 -1.03 9.76 -6.17
C GLY A 180 -2.20 8.83 -6.49
N SER A 181 -3.43 9.34 -6.37
CA SER A 181 -4.65 8.56 -6.64
C SER A 181 -5.10 8.74 -8.08
N GLN A 182 -5.68 7.69 -8.67
CA GLN A 182 -6.15 7.73 -10.07
C GLN A 182 -5.03 8.20 -11.01
N ALA A 183 -3.85 7.57 -10.91
CA ALA A 183 -2.73 7.82 -11.78
C ALA A 183 -3.06 7.24 -13.17
N VAL A 184 -3.39 8.11 -14.13
CA VAL A 184 -3.86 7.69 -15.46
C VAL A 184 -2.73 7.52 -16.48
N VAL A 185 -1.49 7.78 -16.08
CA VAL A 185 -0.30 7.66 -16.93
C VAL A 185 0.59 6.53 -16.36
N PRO A 186 0.76 5.41 -17.07
CA PRO A 186 1.62 4.30 -16.63
C PRO A 186 3.04 4.73 -16.26
N ALA A 187 3.63 5.64 -17.05
CA ALA A 187 5.00 6.14 -16.87
C ALA A 187 5.27 6.73 -15.47
N ALA A 188 4.24 7.16 -14.73
CA ALA A 188 4.39 7.67 -13.37
C ALA A 188 5.06 6.63 -12.43
N PHE A 189 4.71 5.35 -12.57
CA PHE A 189 5.32 4.27 -11.80
C PHE A 189 6.79 4.05 -12.18
N GLY A 190 7.10 4.09 -13.48
CA GLY A 190 8.46 3.95 -13.98
C GLY A 190 9.39 5.09 -13.54
N GLU A 191 8.90 6.33 -13.60
CA GLU A 191 9.62 7.51 -13.14
C GLU A 191 9.92 7.47 -11.64
N ALA A 192 8.94 7.03 -10.83
CA ALA A 192 9.12 6.83 -9.39
C ALA A 192 10.12 5.71 -9.09
N LEU A 193 10.01 4.56 -9.75
CA LEU A 193 10.97 3.46 -9.62
C LEU A 193 12.39 3.89 -9.99
N ARG A 194 12.56 4.64 -11.08
CA ARG A 194 13.88 5.17 -11.50
C ARG A 194 14.48 6.07 -10.41
N GLN A 195 13.68 6.92 -9.78
CA GLN A 195 14.15 7.77 -8.68
C GLN A 195 14.55 6.95 -7.46
N VAL A 196 13.74 5.95 -7.08
CA VAL A 196 14.10 5.00 -6.02
C VAL A 196 15.44 4.32 -6.32
N GLY A 197 15.68 3.89 -7.56
CA GLY A 197 16.97 3.33 -7.97
C GLY A 197 18.14 4.29 -7.77
N GLN A 198 17.96 5.56 -8.13
CA GLN A 198 18.98 6.61 -7.91
C GLN A 198 19.24 6.82 -6.42
N LEU A 199 18.22 6.81 -5.57
CA LEU A 199 18.35 6.94 -4.12
C LEU A 199 19.09 5.75 -3.50
N ILE A 200 18.81 4.53 -3.95
CA ILE A 200 19.51 3.33 -3.48
C ILE A 200 21.00 3.44 -3.80
N VAL A 201 21.35 3.82 -5.03
CA VAL A 201 22.75 4.02 -5.43
C VAL A 201 23.40 5.15 -4.62
N ALA A 202 22.73 6.29 -4.45
CA ALA A 202 23.26 7.44 -3.72
C ALA A 202 23.47 7.16 -2.23
N SER A 203 22.58 6.38 -1.61
CA SER A 203 22.68 6.00 -0.20
C SER A 203 23.77 4.96 0.07
N GLY A 204 24.13 4.13 -0.91
CA GLY A 204 25.02 2.99 -0.71
C GLY A 204 24.43 1.91 0.21
N VAL A 205 23.12 1.95 0.47
CA VAL A 205 22.43 1.03 1.40
C VAL A 205 21.75 -0.09 0.63
N LEU A 206 21.87 -1.31 1.17
CA LEU A 206 21.11 -2.47 0.70
C LEU A 206 19.65 -2.37 1.14
N VAL A 207 18.74 -2.33 0.15
CA VAL A 207 17.29 -2.36 0.35
C VAL A 207 16.74 -3.73 -0.02
N ASP A 208 15.89 -4.28 0.85
CA ASP A 208 15.33 -5.63 0.76
C ASP A 208 14.01 -5.69 -0.04
N ALA A 209 13.28 -4.58 -0.08
CA ALA A 209 11.97 -4.48 -0.72
C ALA A 209 11.67 -3.08 -1.24
N ILE A 210 10.88 -3.01 -2.31
CA ILE A 210 10.27 -1.75 -2.77
C ILE A 210 8.77 -1.94 -2.76
N ASP A 211 8.08 -1.11 -1.99
CA ASP A 211 6.64 -0.94 -2.04
C ASP A 211 6.30 0.20 -3.00
N ILE A 212 5.64 -0.13 -4.12
CA ILE A 212 5.32 0.87 -5.16
C ILE A 212 4.04 1.67 -4.85
N GLY A 213 3.40 1.36 -3.72
CA GLY A 213 2.12 1.90 -3.31
C GLY A 213 0.98 1.53 -4.26
N GLY A 214 -0.07 2.35 -4.19
CA GLY A 214 -1.24 2.20 -5.05
C GLY A 214 -1.34 3.31 -6.08
N GLY A 215 -2.58 3.60 -6.49
CA GLY A 215 -2.89 4.64 -7.45
C GLY A 215 -3.38 4.13 -8.81
N SER A 216 -3.37 2.80 -9.03
CA SER A 216 -3.94 2.19 -10.22
C SER A 216 -5.37 2.70 -10.46
N PRO A 217 -5.67 3.17 -11.68
CA PRO A 217 -6.89 3.91 -11.93
C PRO A 217 -8.11 2.99 -12.06
N SER A 218 -9.28 3.51 -11.71
CA SER A 218 -10.58 2.87 -12.00
C SER A 218 -11.33 3.64 -13.09
N ARG A 219 -12.21 2.97 -13.83
CA ARG A 219 -13.08 3.63 -14.81
C ARG A 219 -14.24 4.33 -14.10
N TYR A 220 -14.45 5.59 -14.45
CA TYR A 220 -15.60 6.40 -14.01
C TYR A 220 -16.30 7.00 -15.23
N PRO A 221 -17.56 7.48 -15.14
CA PRO A 221 -18.28 8.06 -16.29
C PRO A 221 -17.54 9.17 -17.05
N HIS A 222 -16.60 9.85 -16.39
CA HIS A 222 -15.78 10.94 -16.97
C HIS A 222 -14.28 10.64 -16.92
N SER A 223 -13.88 9.37 -16.71
CA SER A 223 -12.49 8.96 -16.67
C SER A 223 -12.34 7.60 -17.33
N ASP A 224 -11.64 7.58 -18.46
CA ASP A 224 -11.33 6.38 -19.23
C ASP A 224 -9.81 6.16 -19.25
N PRO A 225 -9.23 5.64 -18.14
CA PRO A 225 -7.80 5.38 -18.08
C PRO A 225 -7.37 4.27 -19.05
N PRO A 226 -6.06 4.20 -19.37
CA PRO A 226 -5.49 3.07 -20.09
C PRO A 226 -5.78 1.73 -19.39
N GLU A 227 -5.60 0.64 -20.13
CA GLU A 227 -5.78 -0.70 -19.58
C GLU A 227 -4.81 -0.95 -18.42
N LEU A 228 -5.29 -1.61 -17.35
CA LEU A 228 -4.47 -1.91 -16.17
C LEU A 228 -3.18 -2.68 -16.51
N ALA A 229 -3.21 -3.52 -17.56
CA ALA A 229 -2.05 -4.26 -18.04
C ALA A 229 -0.87 -3.32 -18.37
N SER A 230 -1.14 -2.17 -19.00
CA SER A 230 -0.08 -1.21 -19.35
C SER A 230 0.68 -0.65 -18.13
N PHE A 231 0.02 -0.56 -16.96
CA PHE A 231 0.65 -0.16 -15.71
C PHE A 231 1.53 -1.27 -15.14
N MET A 232 1.08 -2.53 -15.21
CA MET A 232 1.84 -3.68 -14.73
C MET A 232 3.07 -3.95 -15.61
N ASP A 233 2.93 -3.78 -16.92
CA ASP A 233 4.03 -3.89 -17.89
C ASP A 233 5.10 -2.83 -17.61
N GLU A 234 4.70 -1.57 -17.42
CA GLU A 234 5.61 -0.48 -17.07
C GLU A 234 6.35 -0.76 -15.75
N VAL A 235 5.63 -1.19 -14.71
CA VAL A 235 6.24 -1.58 -13.43
C VAL A 235 7.23 -2.72 -13.62
N ALA A 236 6.87 -3.76 -14.37
CA ALA A 236 7.73 -4.92 -14.60
C ALA A 236 9.01 -4.52 -15.34
N VAL A 237 8.90 -3.75 -16.42
CA VAL A 237 10.04 -3.24 -17.19
C VAL A 237 10.93 -2.36 -16.31
N SER A 238 10.36 -1.34 -15.67
CA SER A 238 11.12 -0.40 -14.84
C SER A 238 11.82 -1.10 -13.67
N TYR A 239 11.20 -2.11 -13.07
CA TYR A 239 11.81 -2.87 -11.99
C TYR A 239 13.02 -3.71 -12.43
N THR A 240 13.01 -4.28 -13.63
CA THR A 240 14.18 -5.05 -14.13
C THR A 240 15.46 -4.22 -14.20
N HIS A 241 15.34 -2.90 -14.37
CA HIS A 241 16.47 -1.98 -14.42
C HIS A 241 17.10 -1.67 -13.06
N LEU A 242 16.42 -1.97 -11.94
CA LEU A 242 16.89 -1.65 -10.59
C LEU A 242 18.00 -2.57 -10.07
N LYS A 243 18.26 -3.72 -10.73
CA LYS A 243 19.35 -4.67 -10.42
C LYS A 243 19.48 -5.02 -8.91
N LEU A 244 18.37 -5.09 -8.18
CA LEU A 244 18.39 -5.40 -6.75
C LEU A 244 18.77 -6.86 -6.48
N PRO A 245 19.57 -7.13 -5.42
CA PRO A 245 20.09 -8.47 -5.12
C PRO A 245 19.01 -9.45 -4.65
N THR A 246 17.92 -8.97 -4.06
CA THR A 246 16.75 -9.78 -3.70
C THR A 246 15.50 -9.12 -4.26
N LYS A 247 14.86 -9.78 -5.22
CA LYS A 247 13.68 -9.24 -5.87
C LYS A 247 12.44 -9.42 -4.99
N ARG A 248 11.97 -8.38 -4.29
CA ARG A 248 10.66 -8.37 -3.64
C ARG A 248 10.00 -7.00 -3.81
N ILE A 249 9.26 -6.85 -4.92
CA ILE A 249 8.27 -5.77 -5.02
C ILE A 249 7.09 -6.18 -4.14
N VAL A 250 6.62 -5.22 -3.36
CA VAL A 250 5.44 -5.30 -2.51
C VAL A 250 4.46 -4.22 -2.96
#